data_AF-A0A965PD26-F1
#
_entry.id   AF-A0A965PD26-F1
#
_cell.length_a   1.000
_cell.length_b   1.000
_cell.length_c   1.000
_cell.angle_alpha   90.00
_cell.angle_beta   90.00
_cell.angle_gamma   90.00
#
_symmetry.space_group_name_H-M   'P 1'
#
loop_
_entity.id
_entity.type
_entity.pdbx_description
1 polymer ?
#
loop_
_entity_poly.entity_id
_entity_poly.type
_entity_poly.pdbx_seq_one_letter_code
_entity_poly.pdbx_strand_id
1 'polypeptide(L)' 'MVAMNEDVADTVMAVRCNMCAANHVIFVKMHDYIEWKNGAGFIQDLMPYLSDADRELLISGTCGSCFDSMFPS' A
#
# COMPACT_ATOMS: atom_id res chain seq x y z
N MET A 1 -6.74 -1.48 32.18
CA MET A 1 -5.84 -1.01 31.11
C MET A 1 -6.18 -1.88 29.90
N VAL A 2 -6.86 -1.33 28.89
CA VAL A 2 -7.17 -2.10 27.67
C VAL A 2 -5.92 -2.00 26.82
N ALA A 3 -5.26 -3.14 26.56
CA ALA A 3 -4.20 -3.21 25.58
C ALA A 3 -4.81 -2.82 24.22
N MET A 4 -4.40 -1.68 23.68
CA MET A 4 -4.73 -1.32 22.31
C MET A 4 -3.94 -2.27 21.41
N ASN A 5 -4.62 -3.08 20.60
CA ASN A 5 -3.97 -3.96 19.63
C ASN A 5 -3.19 -3.08 18.63
N GLU A 6 -1.87 -3.15 18.68
CA GLU A 6 -0.95 -2.37 17.83
C GLU A 6 -0.90 -2.88 16.36
N ASP A 7 -1.75 -3.84 16.01
CA ASP A 7 -1.75 -4.56 14.73
C ASP A 7 -2.93 -4.25 13.80
N VAL A 8 -3.72 -3.22 14.11
CA VAL A 8 -4.81 -2.78 13.22
C VAL A 8 -4.29 -1.62 12.36
N ALA A 9 -4.53 -1.68 11.05
CA ALA A 9 -4.34 -0.52 10.19
C ALA A 9 -5.15 0.66 10.77
N ASP A 10 -4.47 1.79 11.02
CA ASP A 10 -5.08 2.95 11.68
C ASP A 10 -5.57 4.01 10.68
N THR A 11 -5.21 3.86 9.41
CA THR A 11 -5.42 4.86 8.37
C THR A 11 -5.90 4.23 7.07
N VAL A 12 -6.78 4.96 6.37
CA VAL A 12 -7.34 4.59 5.08
C VAL A 12 -6.89 5.59 4.02
N MET A 13 -6.34 5.09 2.91
CA MET A 13 -5.87 5.89 1.79
C MET A 13 -6.64 5.56 0.52
N ALA A 14 -7.09 6.59 -0.21
CA ALA A 14 -7.62 6.44 -1.56
C ALA A 14 -6.50 6.74 -2.57
N VAL A 15 -6.10 5.74 -3.35
CA VAL A 15 -5.02 5.83 -4.35
C VAL A 15 -5.60 5.60 -5.73
N ARG A 16 -5.37 6.55 -6.63
CA ARG A 16 -5.83 6.47 -8.03
C ARG A 16 -4.80 5.73 -8.87
N CYS A 17 -5.22 4.71 -9.60
CA CYS A 17 -4.39 4.05 -10.59
C CYS A 17 -4.11 4.98 -11.78
N ASN A 18 -2.84 5.07 -12.19
CA ASN A 18 -2.39 5.88 -13.33
C ASN A 18 -2.81 5.30 -14.69
N MET A 19 -3.14 4.01 -14.74
CA MET A 19 -3.48 3.29 -15.98
C MET A 19 -4.98 3.29 -16.28
N CYS A 20 -5.80 2.87 -15.31
CA CYS A 20 -7.26 2.74 -15.50
C CYS A 20 -8.07 3.87 -14.84
N ALA A 21 -7.43 4.80 -14.13
CA ALA A 21 -8.06 5.88 -13.38
C ALA A 21 -9.00 5.47 -12.23
N ALA A 22 -9.12 4.17 -11.92
CA ALA A 22 -9.90 3.69 -10.78
C ALA A 22 -9.24 4.10 -9.46
N ASN A 23 -10.07 4.37 -8.45
CA ASN A 23 -9.60 4.60 -7.08
C ASN A 23 -9.63 3.27 -6.31
N HIS A 24 -8.54 2.99 -5.60
CA HIS A 24 -8.41 1.85 -4.72
C HIS A 24 -8.26 2.33 -3.29
N VAL A 25 -8.77 1.54 -2.35
CA VAL A 25 -8.70 1.82 -0.92
C VAL A 25 -7.66 0.91 -0.30
N ILE A 26 -6.63 1.51 0.31
CA ILE A 26 -5.56 0.78 0.99
C ILE A 26 -5.59 1.14 2.47
N PHE A 27 -5.52 0.12 3.31
CA PHE A 27 -5.43 0.25 4.76
C PHE A 27 -3.97 0.19 5.18
N VAL A 28 -3.48 1.23 5.84
CA VAL A 28 -2.08 1.33 6.28
C VAL A 28 -2.01 1.67 7.77
N LYS A 29 -0.89 1.31 8.41
CA LYS A 29 -0.43 1.95 9.63
C LYS A 29 0.27 3.25 9.22
N MET A 30 -0.19 4.39 9.71
CA MET A 30 0.30 5.70 9.26
C MET A 30 1.80 5.89 9.56
N HIS A 31 2.24 5.35 10.70
CA HIS A 31 3.65 5.36 11.08
C HIS A 31 4.54 4.75 10.00
N ASP A 32 4.24 3.51 9.60
CA ASP A 32 5.03 2.76 8.61
C ASP A 32 4.99 3.43 7.24
N TYR A 33 3.83 4.00 6.86
CA TYR A 33 3.71 4.80 5.65
C TYR A 33 4.62 6.04 5.68
N ILE A 34 4.67 6.77 6.80
CA ILE A 34 5.55 7.94 6.97
C ILE A 34 7.03 7.54 6.91
N GLU A 35 7.42 6.46 7.59
CA GLU A 35 8.80 5.94 7.56
C GLU A 35 9.22 5.58 6.13
N TRP A 36 8.34 4.90 5.39
CA TRP A 36 8.58 4.60 3.97
C TRP A 36 8.70 5.87 3.13
N LYS A 37 7.80 6.86 3.31
CA LYS A 37 7.86 8.14 2.58
C LYS A 37 9.11 8.96 2.91
N ASN A 38 9.68 8.79 4.10
CA ASN A 38 10.94 9.42 4.52
C ASN A 38 12.19 8.64 4.10
N GLY A 39 12.03 7.46 3.49
CA GLY A 39 13.15 6.63 3.01
C GLY A 39 13.86 5.83 4.11
N ALA A 40 13.19 5.54 5.23
CA ALA A 40 13.77 4.78 6.34
C ALA A 40 13.99 3.28 6.01
N GLY A 41 13.30 2.75 5.00
CA GLY A 41 13.39 1.34 4.60
C GLY A 41 12.57 1.03 3.34
N PHE A 42 12.56 -0.24 2.93
CA PHE A 42 11.75 -0.70 1.82
C PHE A 42 10.30 -0.98 2.23
N ILE A 43 9.38 -0.83 1.28
CA ILE A 43 7.95 -0.96 1.55
C ILE A 43 7.55 -2.37 2.00
N GLN A 44 8.21 -3.42 1.50
CA GLN A 44 7.93 -4.80 1.90
C GLN A 44 8.38 -5.12 3.32
N ASP A 45 9.35 -4.37 3.85
CA ASP A 45 9.86 -4.55 5.21
C ASP A 45 9.04 -3.74 6.22
N LEU A 46 8.66 -2.50 5.85
CA LEU A 46 7.89 -1.58 6.70
C LEU A 46 6.39 -1.89 6.67
N MET A 47 5.84 -2.29 5.53
CA MET A 47 4.41 -2.59 5.36
C MET A 47 4.21 -4.02 4.82
N PRO A 48 4.69 -5.07 5.55
CA PRO A 48 4.61 -6.47 5.11
C PRO A 48 3.16 -7.00 5.10
N TYR A 49 2.25 -6.30 5.78
CA TYR A 49 0.82 -6.63 5.82
C TYR A 49 0.07 -6.22 4.54
N LEU A 50 0.69 -5.44 3.64
CA LEU A 50 0.11 -5.11 2.35
C LEU A 50 0.36 -6.22 1.32
N SER A 51 -0.65 -6.47 0.48
CA SER A 51 -0.49 -7.35 -0.68
C SER A 51 0.55 -6.81 -1.65
N ASP A 52 1.12 -7.67 -2.52
CA ASP A 52 2.04 -7.22 -3.57
C ASP A 52 1.38 -6.16 -4.48
N ALA A 53 0.09 -6.32 -4.78
CA ALA A 53 -0.67 -5.39 -5.60
C ALA A 53 -0.86 -4.02 -4.93
N ASP A 54 -1.11 -3.98 -3.62
CA ASP A 54 -1.26 -2.72 -2.88
C ASP A 54 0.08 -2.00 -2.76
N ARG A 55 1.17 -2.75 -2.51
CA ARG A 55 2.53 -2.19 -2.50
C ARG A 55 2.90 -1.61 -3.85
N GLU A 56 2.63 -2.33 -4.94
CA GLU A 56 2.87 -1.85 -6.30
C GLU A 56 2.06 -0.59 -6.61
N LEU A 57 0.79 -0.55 -6.20
CA LEU A 57 -0.04 0.64 -6.37
C LEU A 57 0.51 1.85 -5.62
N LEU A 58 1.07 1.67 -4.43
CA LEU A 58 1.74 2.75 -3.69
C LEU A 58 3.07 3.15 -4.34
N ILE A 59 3.85 2.20 -4.87
CA ILE A 59 5.16 2.46 -5.48
C ILE A 59 5.04 3.16 -6.83
N SER A 60 4.29 2.59 -7.77
CA SER A 60 4.27 3.02 -9.17
C SER A 60 2.98 3.75 -9.57
N GLY A 61 1.93 3.64 -8.74
CA GLY A 61 0.59 4.08 -9.11
C GLY A 61 -0.12 3.11 -10.06
N THR A 62 0.34 1.86 -10.19
CA THR A 62 -0.31 0.84 -11.04
C THR A 62 -1.02 -0.19 -10.18
N CYS A 63 -2.33 -0.36 -10.38
CA CYS A 63 -3.06 -1.40 -9.65
C CYS A 63 -2.78 -2.79 -10.23
N GLY A 64 -2.98 -3.83 -9.41
CA GLY A 64 -2.65 -5.22 -9.78
C GLY A 64 -3.21 -5.66 -11.13
N SER A 65 -4.50 -5.44 -11.40
CA SER A 65 -5.10 -5.82 -12.69
C SER A 65 -4.48 -5.13 -13.90
N CYS A 66 -4.04 -3.88 -13.74
CA CYS A 66 -3.34 -3.16 -14.81
C CYS A 66 -1.91 -3.66 -14.97
N PHE A 67 -1.23 -3.97 -13.88
CA PHE A 67 0.09 -4.58 -13.91
C PHE A 67 0.05 -5.94 -14.63
N ASP A 68 -0.89 -6.81 -14.25
CA ASP A 68 -1.11 -8.11 -14.88
C ASP A 68 -1.42 -7.99 -16.38
N SER A 69 -2.16 -6.95 -16.77
CA SER A 69 -2.47 -6.66 -18.19
C SER A 69 -1.23 -6.20 -18.97
N MET A 70 -0.27 -5.55 -18.32
CA MET A 70 0.99 -5.10 -18.95
C MET A 70 1.99 -6.24 -19.10
N PHE A 71 1.98 -7.19 -18.16
CA PHE A 71 2.90 -8.33 -18.12
C PHE A 71 2.14 -9.66 -18.01
N PRO A 72 1.36 -10.02 -19.04
CA PRO A 72 0.66 -11.30 -19.05
C PRO A 72 1.68 -12.46 -19.07
N SER A 73 1.40 -13.48 -18.26
CA SER A 73 2.20 -14.72 -18.15
C SER A 73 1.65 -15.85 -19.00
#